data_AF-A0A444J7K8-F1
#
_entry.id   AF-A0A444J7K8-F1
#
_cell.length_a   1.000
_cell.length_b   1.000
_cell.length_c   1.000
_cell.angle_alpha   90.00
_cell.angle_beta   90.00
_cell.angle_gamma   90.00
#
_symmetry.space_group_name_H-M   'P 1'
#
loop_
_entity.id
_entity.type
_entity.pdbx_description
1 polymer ?
#
loop_
_entity_poly.entity_id
_entity_poly.type
_entity_poly.pdbx_seq_one_letter_code
_entity_poly.pdbx_strand_id
1 'polypeptide(L)'
;MKNILRMTHQRELILEELGNCHNHPTADALYERIKKKLPRISLATVYRNLEILSEAGMIRKLEISGRQKRFDKEIEQHDHIFCVQCRRVDDIKFDQSRLFSLEEEQSQGYKISGCRVEFYGVCPKCQTKNRKKQAGKGECNGGGVKITCKKKGLSGRQREVLEVLAKSDDVCANKDIAAVTSLDPKQISCQLTALKKKGFVASPVRCKYKITEAGKAAF
;
A
#
# COMPACT_ATOMS: atom_id res chain seq x y z
N MET A 1 12.35 -23.93 33.63
CA MET A 1 12.85 -25.23 33.15
C MET A 1 13.35 -25.04 31.73
N LYS A 2 14.66 -25.14 31.48
CA LYS A 2 15.23 -25.07 30.12
C LYS A 2 14.88 -26.39 29.43
N ASN A 3 13.83 -26.41 28.61
CA ASN A 3 13.52 -27.57 27.79
C ASN A 3 14.74 -27.83 26.89
N ILE A 4 15.38 -28.98 27.03
CA ILE A 4 16.48 -29.40 26.14
C ILE A 4 15.85 -29.69 24.79
N LEU A 5 15.74 -28.64 23.98
CA LEU A 5 15.17 -28.73 22.65
C LEU A 5 16.14 -29.52 21.76
N ARG A 6 15.72 -30.71 21.32
CA ARG A 6 16.50 -31.50 20.35
C ARG A 6 16.72 -30.70 19.07
N MET A 7 17.95 -30.30 18.77
CA MET A 7 18.26 -29.70 17.48
C MET A 7 18.23 -30.75 16.39
N THR A 8 17.36 -30.53 15.42
CA THR A 8 17.28 -31.34 14.20
C THR A 8 17.86 -30.52 13.06
N HIS A 9 18.34 -31.19 12.02
CA HIS A 9 18.89 -30.52 10.84
C HIS A 9 17.92 -29.50 10.22
N GLN A 10 16.60 -29.76 10.29
CA GLN A 10 15.58 -28.80 9.85
C GLN A 10 15.56 -27.52 10.70
N ARG A 11 15.73 -27.62 12.02
CA ARG A 11 15.74 -26.47 12.94
C ARG A 11 16.99 -25.63 12.78
N GLU A 12 18.14 -26.28 12.59
CA GLU A 12 19.41 -25.60 12.31
C GLU A 12 19.32 -24.78 11.02
N LEU A 13 18.80 -25.36 9.95
CA LEU A 13 18.56 -24.67 8.68
C LEU A 13 17.58 -23.50 8.81
N ILE A 14 16.52 -23.66 9.60
CA ILE A 14 15.58 -22.57 9.89
C ILE A 14 16.29 -21.41 10.59
N LEU A 15 17.11 -21.68 11.61
CA LEU A 15 17.88 -20.66 12.34
C LEU A 15 18.95 -19.98 11.48
N GLU A 16 19.60 -20.74 10.60
CA GLU A 16 20.56 -20.21 9.64
C GLU A 16 19.88 -19.23 8.67
N GLU A 17 18.79 -19.65 8.01
CA GLU A 17 18.05 -18.81 7.07
C GLU A 17 17.44 -17.58 7.74
N LEU A 18 16.94 -17.72 8.97
CA LEU A 18 16.43 -16.59 9.74
C LEU A 18 17.56 -15.58 10.03
N GLY A 19 18.76 -16.05 10.37
CA GLY A 19 19.92 -15.19 10.61
C GLY A 19 20.47 -14.50 9.37
N ASN A 20 20.27 -15.09 8.19
CA ASN A 20 20.63 -14.47 6.92
C ASN A 20 19.60 -13.40 6.47
N CYS A 21 18.47 -13.26 7.17
CA CYS A 21 17.41 -12.33 6.82
C CYS A 21 17.40 -11.09 7.71
N HIS A 22 17.78 -9.94 7.16
CA HIS A 22 17.71 -8.64 7.85
C HIS A 22 16.29 -8.01 7.92
N ASN A 23 15.24 -8.65 7.37
CA ASN A 23 13.94 -8.02 7.14
C ASN A 23 12.74 -8.76 7.78
N HIS A 24 12.92 -9.37 8.95
CA HIS A 24 11.86 -10.07 9.72
C HIS A 24 10.91 -10.88 8.85
N PRO A 25 11.36 -12.00 8.25
CA PRO A 25 10.58 -12.72 7.26
C PRO A 25 9.30 -13.31 7.87
N THR A 26 8.28 -13.46 7.02
CA THR A 26 7.11 -14.29 7.33
C THR A 26 7.49 -15.76 7.19
N ALA A 27 6.71 -16.65 7.81
CA ALA A 27 6.91 -18.09 7.67
C ALA A 27 6.84 -18.55 6.20
N ASP A 28 5.94 -17.96 5.39
CA ASP A 28 5.85 -18.24 3.95
C ASP A 28 7.14 -17.85 3.21
N ALA A 29 7.67 -16.65 3.49
CA ALA A 29 8.90 -16.18 2.86
C ALA A 29 10.12 -17.02 3.27
N LEU A 30 10.13 -17.52 4.51
CA LEU A 30 11.18 -18.41 5.00
C LEU A 30 11.06 -19.80 4.37
N TYR A 31 9.84 -20.32 4.24
CA TYR A 31 9.57 -21.60 3.56
C TYR A 31 10.07 -21.60 2.12
N GLU A 32 9.79 -20.55 1.34
CA GLU A 32 10.27 -20.46 -0.06
C GLU A 32 11.81 -20.47 -0.17
N ARG A 33 12.52 -20.00 0.86
CA ARG A 33 13.99 -20.06 0.91
C ARG A 33 14.47 -21.46 1.31
N ILE A 34 13.90 -22.00 2.39
CA ILE A 34 14.29 -23.32 2.92
C ILE A 34 13.97 -24.41 1.91
N LYS A 35 12.86 -24.31 1.16
CA LYS A 35 12.46 -25.30 0.15
C LYS A 35 13.53 -25.53 -0.92
N LYS A 36 14.37 -24.53 -1.20
CA LYS A 36 15.51 -24.65 -2.13
C LYS A 36 16.63 -25.55 -1.57
N LYS A 37 16.81 -25.56 -0.24
CA LYS A 37 17.79 -26.40 0.47
C LYS A 37 17.20 -27.76 0.87
N LEU A 38 15.91 -27.80 1.24
CA LEU A 38 15.16 -28.98 1.66
C LEU A 38 13.87 -29.14 0.84
N PRO A 39 13.90 -29.83 -0.32
CA PRO A 39 12.72 -29.93 -1.21
C PRO A 39 11.53 -30.68 -0.60
N ARG A 40 11.78 -31.55 0.40
CA ARG A 40 10.75 -32.38 1.07
C ARG A 40 10.07 -31.69 2.25
N ILE A 41 10.47 -30.46 2.60
CA ILE A 41 9.86 -29.76 3.73
C ILE A 41 8.47 -29.26 3.38
N SER A 42 7.53 -29.35 4.31
CA SER A 42 6.20 -28.76 4.17
C SER A 42 6.12 -27.41 4.88
N LEU A 43 5.25 -26.51 4.42
CA LEU A 43 4.98 -25.24 5.09
C LEU A 43 4.55 -25.45 6.55
N ALA A 44 3.71 -26.46 6.81
CA ALA A 44 3.28 -26.83 8.15
C ALA A 44 4.43 -27.26 9.07
N THR A 45 5.49 -27.87 8.51
CA THR A 45 6.70 -28.23 9.25
C THR A 45 7.51 -26.99 9.62
N VAL A 46 7.59 -25.99 8.73
CA VAL A 46 8.26 -24.72 9.01
C VAL A 46 7.55 -23.98 10.15
N TYR A 47 6.22 -23.84 10.06
CA TYR A 47 5.42 -23.21 11.13
C TYR A 47 5.60 -23.88 12.49
N ARG A 48 5.49 -25.22 12.54
CA ARG A 48 5.66 -25.97 13.79
C ARG A 48 7.05 -25.76 14.40
N ASN A 49 8.09 -25.81 13.60
CA ASN A 49 9.45 -25.59 14.11
C ASN A 49 9.68 -24.15 14.55
N LEU A 50 9.12 -23.15 13.87
CA LEU A 50 9.19 -21.75 14.30
C LEU A 50 8.49 -21.52 15.64
N GLU A 51 7.32 -22.12 15.88
CA GLU A 51 6.65 -22.02 17.18
C GLU A 51 7.49 -22.66 18.29
N ILE A 52 8.02 -23.86 18.06
CA ILE A 52 8.89 -24.57 19.01
C ILE A 52 10.17 -23.78 19.32
N LEU A 53 10.80 -23.18 18.31
CA LEU A 53 12.00 -22.34 18.48
C LEU A 53 11.66 -21.06 19.27
N SER A 54 10.47 -20.49 19.06
CA SER A 54 9.99 -19.32 19.77
C SER A 54 9.69 -19.64 21.24
N GLU A 55 9.04 -20.77 21.51
CA GLU A 55 8.77 -21.27 22.87
C GLU A 55 10.07 -21.59 23.63
N ALA A 56 11.09 -22.07 22.92
CA ALA A 56 12.43 -22.31 23.47
C ALA A 56 13.25 -21.02 23.68
N GLY A 57 12.72 -19.85 23.28
CA GLY A 57 13.40 -18.56 23.39
C GLY A 57 14.61 -18.40 22.45
N MET A 58 14.71 -19.21 21.40
CA MET A 58 15.79 -19.11 20.40
C MET A 58 15.50 -18.07 19.31
N ILE A 59 14.22 -17.77 19.09
CA ILE A 59 13.75 -16.77 18.12
C ILE A 59 12.64 -15.94 18.75
N ARG A 60 12.46 -14.71 18.29
CA ARG A 60 11.37 -13.84 18.72
C ARG A 60 10.26 -13.83 17.69
N LYS A 61 9.02 -13.94 18.16
CA LYS A 61 7.81 -13.88 17.33
C LYS A 61 7.20 -12.49 17.39
N LEU A 62 7.00 -11.89 16.23
CA LEU A 62 6.40 -10.57 16.05
C LEU A 62 4.96 -10.76 15.57
N GLU A 63 4.02 -10.70 16.51
CA GLU A 63 2.59 -10.91 16.24
C GLU A 63 1.84 -9.62 15.93
N ILE A 64 2.13 -8.93 14.83
CA ILE A 64 1.45 -7.66 14.50
C ILE A 64 -0.06 -7.86 14.36
N SER A 65 -0.85 -7.05 15.07
CA SER A 65 -2.31 -7.17 15.11
C SER A 65 -2.91 -7.18 13.70
N GLY A 66 -3.66 -8.24 13.36
CA GLY A 66 -4.33 -8.39 12.06
C GLY A 66 -3.41 -8.64 10.86
N ARG A 67 -2.13 -9.01 11.07
CA ARG A 67 -1.18 -9.30 9.99
C ARG A 67 -0.50 -10.66 10.16
N GLN A 68 0.17 -11.10 9.09
CA GLN A 68 0.94 -12.35 9.11
C GLN A 68 2.07 -12.26 10.15
N LYS A 69 2.23 -13.34 10.92
CA LYS A 69 3.29 -13.52 11.92
C LYS A 69 4.67 -13.40 11.26
N ARG A 70 5.53 -12.60 11.87
CA ARG A 70 6.94 -12.43 11.47
C ARG A 70 7.85 -12.98 12.56
N PHE A 71 9.04 -13.38 12.16
CA PHE A 71 10.01 -13.99 13.07
C PHE A 71 11.34 -13.26 13.00
N ASP A 72 12.00 -13.18 14.14
CA ASP A 72 13.30 -12.56 14.32
C ASP A 72 14.27 -13.54 14.99
N LYS A 73 15.53 -13.52 14.55
CA LYS A 73 16.61 -14.26 15.22
C LYS A 73 17.14 -13.48 16.41
N GLU A 74 17.16 -12.15 16.32
CA GLU A 74 17.71 -11.31 17.37
C GLU A 74 16.75 -11.26 18.55
N ILE A 75 17.28 -11.58 19.73
CA ILE A 75 16.50 -11.62 20.97
C ILE A 75 16.52 -10.24 21.63
N GLU A 76 17.48 -9.38 21.27
CA GLU A 76 17.56 -8.02 21.81
C GLU A 76 16.28 -7.23 21.54
N GLN A 77 15.81 -6.56 22.59
CA GLN A 77 14.55 -5.85 22.60
C GLN A 77 14.67 -4.56 21.77
N HIS A 78 14.24 -4.63 20.52
CA HIS A 78 14.03 -3.48 19.65
C HIS A 78 12.55 -3.35 19.31
N ASP A 79 12.14 -2.11 19.06
CA ASP A 79 10.79 -1.78 18.62
C ASP A 79 10.77 -1.69 17.09
N HIS A 80 9.60 -1.90 16.48
CA HIS A 80 9.45 -1.92 15.02
C HIS A 80 8.51 -0.83 14.54
N ILE A 81 8.88 -0.20 13.42
CA ILE A 81 8.00 0.69 12.66
C ILE A 81 7.53 0.06 11.35
N PHE A 82 6.22 0.07 11.14
CA PHE A 82 5.56 -0.51 9.98
C PHE A 82 5.21 0.55 8.95
N CYS A 83 5.76 0.40 7.74
CA CYS A 83 5.34 1.21 6.61
C CYS A 83 3.94 0.81 6.12
N VAL A 84 2.96 1.69 6.22
CA VAL A 84 1.57 1.43 5.79
C VAL A 84 1.42 1.30 4.29
N GLN A 85 2.40 1.76 3.49
CA GLN A 85 2.33 1.71 2.03
C GLN A 85 3.00 0.48 1.41
N CYS A 86 4.21 0.14 1.85
CA CYS A 86 4.98 -0.97 1.25
C CYS A 86 5.13 -2.18 2.17
N ARG A 87 4.54 -2.13 3.38
CA ARG A 87 4.63 -3.20 4.39
C ARG A 87 6.06 -3.54 4.83
N ARG A 88 7.00 -2.63 4.59
CA ARG A 88 8.36 -2.70 5.14
C ARG A 88 8.32 -2.55 6.65
N VAL A 89 9.16 -3.30 7.33
CA VAL A 89 9.43 -3.23 8.76
C VAL A 89 10.85 -2.69 8.89
N ASP A 90 11.03 -1.68 9.71
CA ASP A 90 12.33 -1.12 10.05
C ASP A 90 12.44 -1.04 11.59
N ASP A 91 13.65 -1.15 12.12
CA ASP A 91 13.89 -1.10 13.56
C ASP A 91 13.93 0.34 14.07
N ILE A 92 13.37 0.57 15.26
CA ILE A 92 13.45 1.84 15.97
C ILE A 92 13.96 1.58 17.40
N LYS A 93 14.87 2.45 17.84
CA LYS A 93 15.25 2.52 19.25
C LYS A 93 14.22 3.38 19.96
N PHE A 94 13.29 2.75 20.65
CA PHE A 94 12.35 3.43 21.50
C PHE A 94 12.53 2.95 22.94
N ASP A 95 12.58 3.91 23.85
CA ASP A 95 12.77 3.64 25.27
C ASP A 95 11.40 3.41 25.91
N GLN A 96 11.04 2.14 26.08
CA GLN A 96 9.75 1.73 26.65
C GLN A 96 9.55 2.21 28.08
N SER A 97 10.61 2.59 28.82
CA SER A 97 10.49 3.15 30.17
C SER A 97 9.66 4.44 30.19
N ARG A 98 9.57 5.16 29.06
CA ARG A 98 8.77 6.38 28.90
C ARG A 98 7.26 6.14 28.86
N LEU A 99 6.81 4.90 28.71
CA LEU A 99 5.39 4.55 28.62
C LEU A 99 4.80 4.07 29.94
N PHE A 100 5.64 3.69 30.89
CA PHE A 100 5.20 3.06 32.15
C PHE A 100 4.83 4.06 33.25
N SER A 101 4.75 5.35 32.95
CA SER A 101 4.20 6.36 33.86
C SER A 101 2.67 6.47 33.73
N LEU A 102 1.97 5.34 33.63
CA LEU A 102 0.52 5.31 33.86
C LEU A 102 0.31 5.20 35.37
N GLU A 103 0.02 6.34 35.99
CA GLU A 103 -0.34 6.41 37.41
C GLU A 103 -1.56 5.52 37.69
N GLU A 104 -1.61 4.88 38.87
CA GLU A 104 -2.67 3.94 39.27
C GLU A 104 -4.08 4.55 39.11
N GLU A 105 -4.21 5.88 39.23
CA GLU A 105 -5.45 6.62 39.04
C GLU A 105 -6.03 6.50 37.61
N GLN A 106 -5.18 6.34 36.60
CA GLN A 106 -5.61 6.18 35.20
C GLN A 106 -6.02 4.74 34.86
N SER A 107 -5.69 3.78 35.73
CA SER A 107 -5.98 2.36 35.49
C SER A 107 -7.44 1.99 35.73
N GLN A 108 -8.28 2.89 36.28
CA GLN A 108 -9.70 2.64 36.58
C GLN A 108 -9.95 1.32 37.35
N GLY A 109 -9.01 0.92 38.22
CA GLY A 109 -9.10 -0.33 38.99
C GLY A 109 -8.63 -1.60 38.25
N TYR A 110 -8.09 -1.48 37.04
CA TYR A 110 -7.49 -2.61 36.31
C TYR A 110 -6.05 -2.87 36.74
N LYS A 111 -5.74 -4.14 37.01
CA LYS A 111 -4.35 -4.60 37.17
C LYS A 111 -3.71 -4.77 35.79
N ILE A 112 -2.96 -3.77 35.36
CA ILE A 112 -2.27 -3.78 34.06
C ILE A 112 -1.19 -4.87 34.07
N SER A 113 -1.30 -5.86 33.17
CA SER A 113 -0.36 -6.97 33.04
C SER A 113 0.72 -6.74 31.98
N GLY A 114 0.54 -5.74 31.12
CA GLY A 114 1.52 -5.36 30.10
C GLY A 114 1.00 -4.27 29.18
N CYS A 115 1.91 -3.64 28.45
CA CYS A 115 1.61 -2.67 27.39
C CYS A 115 2.27 -3.15 26.10
N ARG A 116 1.57 -2.97 24.98
CA ARG A 116 2.07 -3.31 23.66
C ARG A 116 2.04 -2.07 22.79
N VAL A 117 3.18 -1.74 22.20
CA VAL A 117 3.35 -0.55 21.35
C VAL A 117 3.67 -0.98 19.94
N GLU A 118 2.96 -0.42 18.97
CA GLU A 118 3.17 -0.66 17.55
C GLU A 118 3.34 0.68 16.85
N PHE A 119 4.45 0.89 16.15
CA PHE A 119 4.68 2.11 15.39
C PHE A 119 4.20 1.94 13.94
N TYR A 120 3.38 2.86 13.47
CA TYR A 120 2.91 2.90 12.08
C TYR A 120 3.38 4.19 11.40
N GLY A 121 3.93 4.08 10.19
CA GLY A 121 4.45 5.24 9.47
C GLY A 121 4.55 5.03 7.96
N VAL A 122 5.21 5.95 7.27
CA VAL A 122 5.54 5.84 5.84
C VAL A 122 7.06 5.91 5.70
N CYS A 123 7.67 4.86 5.16
CA CYS A 123 9.13 4.80 5.03
C CYS A 123 9.67 5.86 4.05
N PRO A 124 10.94 6.27 4.16
CA PRO A 124 11.53 7.31 3.31
C PRO A 124 11.42 7.03 1.80
N LYS A 125 11.50 5.75 1.40
CA LYS A 125 11.30 5.31 0.01
C LYS A 125 9.87 5.58 -0.49
N CYS A 126 8.88 5.42 0.37
CA CYS A 126 7.48 5.68 0.04
C CYS A 126 7.15 7.17 0.09
N GLN A 127 7.74 7.92 1.02
CA GLN A 127 7.62 9.37 1.07
C GLN A 127 8.16 10.03 -0.21
N THR A 128 9.34 9.61 -0.68
CA THR A 128 9.94 10.11 -1.94
C THR A 128 9.14 9.71 -3.18
N LYS A 129 8.58 8.50 -3.25
CA LYS A 129 7.66 8.11 -4.34
C LYS A 129 6.39 8.97 -4.37
N ASN A 130 5.83 9.33 -3.21
CA ASN A 130 4.69 10.24 -3.13
C ASN A 130 5.07 11.67 -3.54
N ARG A 131 6.26 12.14 -3.16
CA ARG A 131 6.79 13.46 -3.56
C ARG A 131 7.02 13.53 -5.08
N LYS A 132 7.53 12.46 -5.70
CA LYS A 132 7.67 12.35 -7.17
C LYS A 132 6.33 12.22 -7.89
N LYS A 133 5.29 11.64 -7.29
CA LYS A 133 3.92 11.65 -7.86
C LYS A 133 3.23 13.01 -7.75
N GLN A 134 3.62 13.84 -6.78
CA GLN A 134 3.15 15.23 -6.67
C GLN A 134 3.92 16.17 -7.60
N ALA A 135 5.23 15.94 -7.81
CA ALA A 135 6.03 16.65 -8.81
C ALA A 135 5.71 16.22 -10.26
N GLY A 136 5.53 14.92 -10.51
CA GLY A 136 5.20 14.33 -11.82
C GLY A 136 3.72 14.41 -12.21
N LYS A 137 2.93 15.25 -11.54
CA LYS A 137 1.61 15.69 -12.02
C LYS A 137 1.68 17.00 -12.82
N GLY A 138 2.88 17.42 -13.18
CA GLY A 138 3.14 18.28 -14.32
C GLY A 138 4.44 17.82 -14.97
N GLU A 139 4.35 17.08 -16.07
CA GLU A 139 5.28 17.14 -17.20
C GLU A 139 4.92 16.06 -18.21
N CYS A 140 4.36 16.56 -19.30
CA CYS A 140 4.08 15.88 -20.55
C CYS A 140 5.39 15.73 -21.33
N ASN A 141 5.77 14.49 -21.65
CA ASN A 141 6.72 14.24 -22.75
C ASN A 141 5.95 14.30 -24.07
N GLY A 142 5.95 15.47 -24.68
CA GLY A 142 5.73 15.68 -26.11
C GLY A 142 6.85 16.59 -26.58
N GLY A 143 7.79 16.02 -27.34
CA GLY A 143 8.86 16.80 -27.96
C GLY A 143 8.29 17.78 -28.98
N GLY A 144 8.92 18.95 -29.04
CA GLY A 144 8.83 19.87 -30.17
C GLY A 144 7.84 21.01 -30.02
N VAL A 145 8.41 22.22 -30.00
CA VAL A 145 7.79 23.53 -30.26
C VAL A 145 7.13 24.22 -29.06
N LYS A 146 7.87 25.24 -28.56
CA LYS A 146 7.40 26.28 -27.64
C LYS A 146 6.16 26.96 -28.19
N ILE A 147 5.03 26.88 -27.49
CA ILE A 147 3.99 27.91 -27.56
C ILE A 147 3.57 28.28 -26.15
N THR A 148 3.74 29.57 -25.89
CA THR A 148 3.42 30.37 -24.71
C THR A 148 2.29 29.85 -23.81
N CYS A 149 2.59 29.81 -22.50
CA CYS A 149 1.63 29.58 -21.43
C CYS A 149 0.44 30.57 -21.51
N LYS A 150 -0.70 30.12 -22.05
CA LYS A 150 -2.01 30.78 -21.90
C LYS A 150 -2.95 29.85 -21.12
N LYS A 151 -3.44 30.38 -19.99
CA LYS A 151 -4.63 30.01 -19.17
C LYS A 151 -5.20 28.58 -19.31
N LYS A 152 -5.23 27.83 -18.19
CA LYS A 152 -6.14 26.69 -17.86
C LYS A 152 -6.93 26.11 -19.06
N GLY A 153 -6.26 25.36 -19.93
CA GLY A 153 -6.91 24.71 -21.08
C GLY A 153 -7.51 23.34 -20.73
N LEU A 154 -8.67 23.03 -21.31
CA LEU A 154 -9.15 21.66 -21.46
C LEU A 154 -8.11 20.84 -22.26
N SER A 155 -7.90 19.58 -21.89
CA SER A 155 -7.01 18.71 -22.67
C SER A 155 -7.60 18.44 -24.06
N GLY A 156 -6.77 18.13 -25.06
CA GLY A 156 -7.26 17.83 -26.42
C GLY A 156 -8.36 16.75 -26.44
N ARG A 157 -8.19 15.70 -25.63
CA ARG A 157 -9.19 14.64 -25.43
C ARG A 157 -10.47 15.13 -24.76
N GLN A 158 -10.40 16.15 -23.89
CA GLN A 158 -11.58 16.76 -23.27
C GLN A 158 -12.36 17.61 -24.28
N ARG A 159 -11.66 18.29 -25.20
CA ARG A 159 -12.31 19.02 -26.30
C ARG A 159 -12.99 18.05 -27.26
N GLU A 160 -12.32 16.99 -27.68
CA GLU A 160 -12.90 15.95 -28.56
C GLU A 160 -14.23 15.40 -27.99
N VAL A 161 -14.26 15.06 -26.69
CA VAL A 161 -15.49 14.59 -26.02
C VAL A 161 -16.56 15.69 -25.94
N LEU A 162 -16.17 16.94 -25.64
CA LEU A 162 -17.12 18.04 -25.61
C LEU A 162 -17.68 18.35 -27.02
N GLU A 163 -16.88 18.24 -28.09
CA GLU A 163 -17.31 18.55 -29.46
C GLU A 163 -18.37 17.57 -29.91
N VAL A 164 -18.20 16.30 -29.58
CA VAL A 164 -19.21 15.27 -29.82
C VAL A 164 -20.48 15.57 -29.03
N LEU A 165 -20.35 15.95 -27.76
CA LEU A 165 -21.50 16.33 -26.93
C LEU A 165 -22.16 17.65 -27.34
N ALA A 166 -21.46 18.54 -28.05
CA ALA A 166 -22.00 19.80 -28.56
C ALA A 166 -22.72 19.61 -29.90
N LYS A 167 -22.32 18.62 -30.71
CA LYS A 167 -22.99 18.25 -31.97
C LYS A 167 -24.28 17.46 -31.75
N SER A 168 -24.43 16.84 -30.58
CA SER A 168 -25.63 16.11 -30.17
C SER A 168 -26.46 16.95 -29.19
N ASP A 169 -27.65 17.40 -29.60
CA ASP A 169 -28.58 18.09 -28.68
C ASP A 169 -29.20 17.15 -27.62
N ASP A 170 -29.10 15.84 -27.88
CA ASP A 170 -29.61 14.76 -27.03
C ASP A 170 -28.60 14.25 -26.00
N VAL A 171 -29.10 13.46 -25.05
CA VAL A 171 -28.30 12.91 -23.95
C VAL A 171 -27.51 11.68 -24.42
N CYS A 172 -26.19 11.79 -24.52
CA CYS A 172 -25.33 10.71 -25.03
C CYS A 172 -24.88 9.73 -23.95
N ALA A 173 -24.82 8.45 -24.30
CA ALA A 173 -24.15 7.42 -23.52
C ALA A 173 -22.67 7.27 -23.92
N ASN A 174 -21.89 6.55 -23.11
CA ASN A 174 -20.48 6.27 -23.41
C ASN A 174 -20.29 5.57 -24.76
N LYS A 175 -21.24 4.75 -25.19
CA LYS A 175 -21.19 4.04 -26.48
C LYS A 175 -21.32 5.00 -27.67
N ASP A 176 -22.19 6.00 -27.55
CA ASP A 176 -22.43 6.98 -28.61
C ASP A 176 -21.20 7.89 -28.80
N ILE A 177 -20.55 8.25 -27.69
CA ILE A 177 -19.30 9.04 -27.71
C ILE A 177 -18.14 8.19 -28.27
N ALA A 178 -18.08 6.90 -27.93
CA ALA A 178 -17.05 5.99 -28.45
C ALA A 178 -17.18 5.71 -29.94
N ALA A 179 -18.39 5.83 -30.51
CA ALA A 179 -18.61 5.64 -31.95
C ALA A 179 -18.05 6.78 -32.81
N VAL A 180 -17.90 7.98 -32.22
CA VAL A 180 -17.46 9.19 -32.93
C VAL A 180 -16.02 9.58 -32.57
N THR A 181 -15.58 9.25 -31.35
CA THR A 181 -14.23 9.58 -30.88
C THR A 181 -13.25 8.42 -31.08
N SER A 182 -11.96 8.76 -31.18
CA SER A 182 -10.88 7.77 -31.24
C SER A 182 -10.52 7.14 -29.87
N LEU A 183 -11.40 7.30 -28.87
CA LEU A 183 -11.11 7.01 -27.46
C LEU A 183 -11.80 5.73 -26.99
N ASP A 184 -11.08 4.95 -26.19
CA ASP A 184 -11.65 3.76 -25.54
C ASP A 184 -12.77 4.13 -24.53
N PRO A 185 -13.77 3.26 -24.30
CA PRO A 185 -14.85 3.50 -23.33
C PRO A 185 -14.36 3.85 -21.91
N LYS A 186 -13.22 3.27 -21.50
CA LYS A 186 -12.59 3.55 -20.20
C LYS A 186 -11.98 4.95 -20.15
N GLN A 187 -11.40 5.41 -21.25
CA GLN A 187 -10.85 6.75 -21.37
C GLN A 187 -11.96 7.80 -21.39
N ILE A 188 -13.06 7.53 -22.11
CA ILE A 188 -14.26 8.38 -22.14
C ILE A 188 -14.86 8.54 -20.75
N SER A 189 -15.05 7.43 -20.01
CA SER A 189 -15.55 7.49 -18.63
C SER A 189 -14.66 8.36 -17.72
N CYS A 190 -13.34 8.26 -17.88
CA CYS A 190 -12.38 9.08 -17.14
C CYS A 190 -12.51 10.58 -17.50
N GLN A 191 -12.64 10.91 -18.79
CA GLN A 191 -12.78 12.30 -19.23
C GLN A 191 -14.13 12.90 -18.82
N LEU A 192 -15.23 12.17 -18.95
CA LEU A 192 -16.56 12.61 -18.52
C LEU A 192 -16.58 12.88 -17.01
N THR A 193 -15.92 12.05 -16.21
CA THR A 193 -15.77 12.29 -14.76
C THR A 193 -15.00 13.58 -14.48
N ALA A 194 -13.93 13.84 -15.24
CA ALA A 194 -13.15 15.08 -15.12
C ALA A 194 -13.92 16.32 -15.58
N LEU A 195 -14.69 16.22 -16.69
CA LEU A 195 -15.53 17.29 -17.23
C LEU A 195 -16.70 17.62 -16.30
N LYS A 196 -17.31 16.60 -15.68
CA LYS A 196 -18.34 16.76 -14.64
C LYS A 196 -17.79 17.52 -13.43
N LYS A 197 -16.58 17.19 -12.97
CA LYS A 197 -15.92 17.91 -11.87
C LYS A 197 -15.63 19.39 -12.20
N LYS A 198 -15.42 19.71 -13.48
CA LYS A 198 -15.20 21.08 -13.97
C LYS A 198 -16.51 21.82 -14.29
N GLY A 199 -17.67 21.16 -14.22
CA GLY A 199 -18.98 21.76 -14.49
C GLY A 199 -19.34 21.87 -15.97
N PHE A 200 -18.58 21.27 -16.89
CA PHE A 200 -18.81 21.35 -18.34
C PHE A 200 -19.82 20.31 -18.86
N VAL A 201 -20.06 19.24 -18.09
CA VAL A 201 -20.96 18.15 -18.45
C VAL A 201 -21.84 17.79 -17.26
N ALA A 202 -23.13 17.68 -17.49
CA ALA A 202 -24.12 17.20 -16.53
C ALA A 202 -24.56 15.77 -16.86
N SER A 203 -25.04 15.05 -15.86
CA SER A 203 -25.60 13.70 -16.04
C SER A 203 -26.99 13.65 -15.42
N PRO A 204 -28.05 13.95 -16.21
CA PRO A 204 -29.43 13.95 -15.73
C PRO A 204 -29.97 12.53 -15.48
N VAL A 205 -29.47 11.54 -16.23
CA VAL A 205 -29.80 10.12 -16.09
C VAL A 205 -28.51 9.32 -15.95
N ARG A 206 -28.56 8.20 -15.23
CA ARG A 206 -27.40 7.33 -15.01
C ARG A 206 -26.75 6.94 -16.35
N CYS A 207 -25.44 7.14 -16.45
CA CYS A 207 -24.63 6.82 -17.64
C CYS A 207 -25.02 7.58 -18.93
N LYS A 208 -25.73 8.70 -18.76
CA LYS A 208 -26.22 9.56 -19.82
C LYS A 208 -25.74 10.99 -19.52
N TYR A 209 -25.10 11.63 -20.50
CA TYR A 209 -24.36 12.88 -20.33
C TYR A 209 -24.87 13.94 -21.30
N LYS A 210 -24.97 15.18 -20.81
CA LYS A 210 -25.35 16.35 -21.60
C LYS A 210 -24.35 17.48 -21.34
N ILE A 211 -24.03 18.25 -22.36
CA ILE A 211 -23.20 19.45 -22.22
C ILE A 211 -23.96 20.54 -21.43
N THR A 212 -23.27 21.24 -20.54
CA THR A 212 -23.84 22.41 -19.82
C THR A 212 -23.58 23.70 -20.60
N GLU A 213 -24.27 24.79 -20.26
CA GLU A 213 -24.01 26.11 -20.85
C GLU A 213 -22.57 26.57 -20.62
N ALA A 214 -21.98 26.23 -19.47
CA ALA A 214 -20.55 26.45 -19.21
C ALA A 214 -19.63 25.62 -20.14
N GLY A 215 -20.07 24.41 -20.54
CA GLY A 215 -19.38 23.56 -21.51
C GLY A 215 -19.45 24.09 -22.93
N LYS A 216 -20.62 24.63 -23.33
CA LYS A 216 -20.78 25.31 -24.62
C LYS A 216 -19.93 26.58 -24.72
N ALA A 217 -19.82 27.34 -23.63
CA ALA A 217 -18.99 28.54 -23.55
C ALA A 217 -17.47 28.26 -23.40
N ALA A 218 -17.07 26.99 -23.25
CA ALA A 218 -15.66 26.59 -23.12
C ALA A 218 -14.97 26.28 -24.47
N PHE A 219 -15.72 26.47 -25.57
CA PHE A 219 -15.28 26.37 -26.94
C PHE A 219 -14.73 27.67 -27.48
#